data_AF-A0A930KGR3-F1
#
_entry.id   AF-A0A930KGR3-F1
#
_cell.length_a   1.000
_cell.length_b   1.000
_cell.length_c   1.000
_cell.angle_alpha   90.00
_cell.angle_beta   90.00
_cell.angle_gamma   90.00
#
_symmetry.space_group_name_H-M   'P 1'
#
loop_
_entity.id
_entity.type
_entity.pdbx_description
1 polymer ?
#
loop_
_entity_poly.entity_id
_entity_poly.type
_entity_poly.pdbx_seq_one_letter_code
_entity_poly.pdbx_strand_id
1 'polypeptide(L)' 'MISFKVIKRIVGVGPKKGKEAYVAEPKAINKFSAEWLVNRIVRETSLSEGDVRNVLITLRNIFI' A
#
# COMPACT_ATOMS: atom_id res chain seq x y z
N MET A 1 2.70 6.27 13.16
CA MET A 1 3.41 5.23 13.93
C MET A 1 3.36 3.95 13.11
N ILE A 2 4.49 3.43 12.65
CA ILE A 2 4.54 2.20 11.85
C ILE A 2 4.44 1.03 12.83
N SER A 3 3.40 0.20 12.70
CA SER A 3 3.23 -0.99 13.55
C SER A 3 3.92 -2.19 12.88
N PHE A 4 4.63 -2.98 13.68
CA PHE A 4 5.24 -4.22 13.23
C PHE A 4 4.60 -5.42 13.96
N LYS A 5 4.42 -6.53 13.25
CA LYS A 5 4.05 -7.83 13.80
C LYS A 5 5.30 -8.70 13.83
N VAL A 6 5.61 -9.27 14.99
CA VAL A 6 6.69 -10.26 15.10
C VAL A 6 6.13 -11.60 14.64
N ILE A 7 6.72 -12.17 13.59
CA ILE A 7 6.36 -13.51 13.13
C ILE A 7 7.57 -14.41 13.04
N LYS A 8 7.37 -15.71 13.25
CA LYS A 8 8.40 -16.73 13.04
C LYS A 8 8.39 -17.15 11.57
N ARG A 9 9.51 -16.98 10.85
CA ARG A 9 9.67 -17.48 9.48
C ARG A 9 11.10 -17.90 9.20
N ILE A 10 11.30 -18.73 8.18
CA ILE A 10 12.63 -18.98 7.62
C ILE A 10 13.11 -17.70 6.96
N VAL A 11 14.28 -17.20 7.39
CA VAL A 11 14.79 -15.92 6.89
C VAL A 11 15.41 -16.14 5.50
N GLY A 12 14.98 -15.35 4.51
CA GLY A 12 15.52 -15.42 3.14
C GLY A 12 16.83 -14.66 2.93
N VAL A 13 17.17 -13.73 3.83
CA VAL A 13 18.28 -12.78 3.69
C VAL A 13 19.01 -12.50 5.01
N GLY A 14 20.30 -12.17 4.94
CA GLY A 14 21.12 -11.78 6.10
C GLY A 14 21.80 -12.96 6.84
N PRO A 15 22.42 -12.70 8.00
CA PRO A 15 23.31 -13.66 8.69
C PRO A 15 22.63 -14.96 9.16
N LYS A 16 21.30 -14.94 9.32
CA LYS A 16 20.48 -16.10 9.73
C LYS A 16 19.70 -16.71 8.56
N LYS A 17 20.13 -16.48 7.31
CA LYS A 17 19.51 -17.03 6.11
C LYS A 17 19.38 -18.56 6.20
N GLY A 18 18.18 -19.07 5.89
CA GLY A 18 17.87 -20.51 5.93
C GLY A 18 17.55 -21.07 7.32
N LYS A 19 17.62 -20.26 8.38
CA LYS A 19 17.23 -20.65 9.74
C LYS A 19 15.90 -20.02 10.14
N GLU A 20 15.17 -20.67 11.05
CA GLU A 20 13.99 -20.07 11.66
C GLU A 20 14.39 -18.92 12.58
N ALA A 21 13.83 -17.73 12.36
CA ALA A 21 14.01 -16.60 13.25
C ALA A 21 12.71 -15.78 13.39
N TYR A 22 12.65 -14.99 14.45
CA TYR A 22 11.61 -13.99 14.64
C TYR A 22 11.95 -12.75 13.82
N VAL A 23 11.06 -12.39 12.90
CA VAL A 23 11.20 -11.24 12.01
C VAL A 23 10.07 -10.26 12.30
N ALA A 24 10.40 -8.97 12.38
CA ALA A 24 9.43 -7.90 12.43
C ALA A 24 8.91 -7.63 11.00
N GLU A 25 7.69 -8.06 10.70
CA GLU A 25 7.00 -7.71 9.46
C GLU A 25 6.18 -6.44 9.69
N PRO A 26 6.17 -5.47 8.77
CA PRO A 26 5.23 -4.35 8.88
C PRO A 26 3.81 -4.89 8.94
N LYS A 27 3.08 -4.56 10.02
CA LYS A 27 1.68 -4.91 10.23
C LYS A 27 0.85 -4.03 9.30
N ALA A 28 0.85 -4.38 8.01
CA ALA A 28 0.21 -3.68 6.90
C ALA A 28 0.28 -2.15 7.03
N ILE A 29 1.24 -1.52 6.36
CA ILE A 29 1.15 -0.10 6.01
C ILE A 29 -0.25 0.12 5.46
N ASN A 30 -1.03 1.03 6.05
CA ASN A 30 -2.41 1.35 5.66
C ASN A 30 -2.59 1.07 4.18
N LYS A 31 -3.33 0.00 3.84
CA LYS A 31 -3.44 -0.45 2.45
C LYS A 31 -3.86 0.77 1.65
N PHE A 32 -2.97 1.26 0.80
CA PHE A 32 -3.27 2.31 -0.14
C PHE A 32 -4.38 1.76 -1.04
N SER A 33 -5.62 2.07 -0.68
CA SER A 33 -6.79 1.58 -1.38
C SER A 33 -7.18 2.59 -2.45
N ALA A 34 -7.78 2.10 -3.53
CA ALA A 34 -8.32 2.98 -4.57
C ALA A 34 -9.31 3.99 -3.98
N GLU A 35 -10.15 3.55 -3.03
CA GLU A 35 -11.10 4.42 -2.33
C GLU A 35 -10.41 5.48 -1.46
N TRP A 36 -9.33 5.13 -0.75
CA TRP A 36 -8.55 6.11 0.01
C TRP A 36 -7.94 7.17 -0.91
N LEU A 37 -7.40 6.77 -2.06
CA LEU A 37 -6.82 7.68 -3.04
C LEU A 37 -7.89 8.62 -3.62
N VAL A 38 -9.04 8.08 -4.04
CA VAL A 38 -10.15 8.88 -4.56
C VAL A 38 -10.61 9.90 -3.52
N ASN A 39 -10.87 9.46 -2.28
CA ASN A 39 -11.29 10.34 -1.19
C ASN A 39 -10.24 11.41 -0.86
N ARG A 40 -8.95 11.09 -0.98
CA ARG A 40 -7.87 12.05 -0.77
C ARG A 40 -7.89 13.15 -1.84
N ILE A 41 -8.02 12.78 -3.11
CA ILE A 41 -8.05 13.73 -4.23
C ILE A 41 -9.28 14.63 -4.14
N VAL A 42 -10.47 14.06 -3.90
CA VAL A 42 -11.71 14.84 -3.73
C VAL A 42 -11.60 15.82 -2.57
N ARG A 43 -10.91 15.45 -1.48
CA ARG A 43 -10.75 16.36 -0.34
C ARG A 43 -9.73 17.47 -0.60
N GLU A 44 -8.68 17.19 -1.37
CA GLU A 44 -7.59 18.16 -1.63
C GLU A 44 -7.85 19.05 -2.85
N THR A 45 -8.83 18.68 -3.67
CA THR A 45 -9.19 19.40 -4.90
C THR A 45 -10.66 19.76 -4.87
N SER A 46 -11.12 20.58 -5.81
CA SER A 46 -12.55 20.87 -5.97
C SER A 46 -13.26 19.90 -6.93
N LEU A 47 -12.64 18.75 -7.22
CA LEU A 47 -13.18 17.76 -8.16
C LEU A 47 -14.24 16.88 -7.49
N SER A 48 -15.23 16.45 -8.28
CA SER A 48 -16.20 15.46 -7.82
C SER A 48 -15.60 14.05 -7.82
N GLU A 49 -16.16 13.14 -7.03
CA GLU A 49 -15.72 11.74 -7.00
C GLU A 49 -15.79 11.09 -8.40
N GLY A 50 -16.83 11.43 -9.18
CA GLY A 50 -17.01 10.96 -10.55
C GLY A 50 -15.88 11.41 -11.47
N ASP A 51 -15.50 12.69 -11.39
CA ASP A 51 -14.41 13.25 -12.20
C ASP A 51 -13.08 12.59 -11.86
N VAL A 52 -12.80 12.38 -10.57
CA VAL A 52 -11.56 11.71 -10.12
C VAL A 52 -11.48 10.29 -10.65
N ARG A 53 -12.58 9.52 -10.59
CA ARG A 53 -12.61 8.15 -11.13
C ARG A 53 -12.42 8.13 -12.65
N ASN A 54 -13.05 9.05 -13.37
CA ASN A 54 -12.89 9.18 -14.81
C ASN A 54 -11.43 9.47 -15.18
N VAL A 55 -10.79 10.43 -14.50
CA VAL A 55 -9.37 10.74 -14.70
C VAL A 55 -8.49 9.52 -14.45
N LEU A 56 -8.69 8.79 -13.34
CA LEU A 56 -7.89 7.60 -13.04
C LEU A 56 -8.03 6.50 -14.12
N ILE A 57 -9.23 6.30 -14.66
CA ILE A 57 -9.48 5.35 -15.76
C ILE A 57 -8.80 5.84 -17.04
N THR A 58 -8.93 7.13 -17.37
CA THR A 58 -8.30 7.71 -18.55
C THR A 58 -6.78 7.60 -18.49
N LEU A 59 -6.18 7.94 -17.34
CA LEU A 59 -4.74 7.79 -17.12
C LEU A 59 -4.30 6.33 -17.28
N ARG A 60 -5.06 5.38 -16.72
CA ARG A 60 -4.78 3.96 -16.91
C ARG A 60 -4.73 3.58 -18.39
N ASN A 61 -5.70 4.03 -19.19
CA ASN A 61 -5.76 3.71 -20.62
C ASN A 61 -4.66 4.37 -21.46
N ILE A 62 -4.03 5.43 -20.96
CA ILE A 62 -2.92 6.12 -21.65
C ILE A 62 -1.59 5.42 -21.35
N PHE A 63 -1.38 4.98 -20.11
CA PHE A 63 -0.08 4.48 -19.64
C PHE A 63 0.06 2.95 -19.66
N ILE A 64 -1.04 2.20 -19.72
CA ILE A 64 -1.07 0.72 -19.75
C ILE A 64 -1.68 0.26 -21.06
#